data_AF-A0A957LE34-F1
#
_entry.id   AF-A0A957LE34-F1
#
_cell.length_a   1.000
_cell.length_b   1.000
_cell.length_c   1.000
_cell.angle_alpha   90.00
_cell.angle_beta   90.00
_cell.angle_gamma   90.00
#
_symmetry.space_group_name_H-M   'P 1'
#
loop_
_entity.id
_entity.type
_entity.pdbx_description
1 polymer ?
#
loop_
_entity_poly.entity_id
_entity_poly.type
_entity_poly.pdbx_seq_one_letter_code
_entity_poly.pdbx_strand_id
1 'polypeptide(L)'
;MKRPQVLWRRRVGQVLAYHAPVLTAVGLALLLPLIYAALEAWAIPSTAELQGFLIPAALALGIGQLLRWLIKPTTRLSGTEALLVTTAVWLSTSLIGALPFIITLHTPFIDALHESISGFTTAGTTMLTNLDRLPHSIIVWRALTQWLGGLGILLIILLVGRSRGNPAFSLLSAEGVKVSSGR
;
A
#
# COMPACT_ATOMS: atom_id res chain seq x y z
N MET A 1 -10.99 36.81 6.86
CA MET A 1 -9.63 36.38 6.46
C MET A 1 -9.09 35.39 7.49
N LYS A 2 -8.97 34.08 7.17
CA LYS A 2 -8.47 33.07 8.16
C LYS A 2 -6.93 33.18 8.27
N ARG A 3 -6.39 33.11 9.49
CA ARG A 3 -4.94 33.25 9.76
C ARG A 3 -4.14 32.14 9.04
N PRO A 4 -2.97 32.43 8.45
CA PRO A 4 -2.16 31.45 7.71
C PRO A 4 -1.76 30.22 8.53
N GLN A 5 -1.60 30.37 9.85
CA GLN A 5 -1.39 29.29 10.82
C GLN A 5 -2.54 28.24 10.86
N VAL A 6 -3.78 28.65 10.57
CA VAL A 6 -4.96 27.77 10.57
C VAL A 6 -5.07 27.00 9.24
N LEU A 7 -4.52 27.56 8.16
CA LEU A 7 -4.53 26.94 6.84
C LEU A 7 -3.58 25.75 6.77
N TRP A 8 -2.32 25.87 7.21
CA TRP A 8 -1.37 24.76 7.12
C TRP A 8 -1.83 23.53 7.93
N ARG A 9 -2.36 23.73 9.15
CA ARG A 9 -2.89 22.63 9.99
C ARG A 9 -4.03 21.89 9.30
N ARG A 10 -4.92 22.62 8.62
CA ARG A 10 -6.02 22.02 7.85
C ARG A 10 -5.51 21.22 6.66
N ARG A 11 -4.53 21.74 5.92
CA ARG A 11 -3.94 21.07 4.75
C ARG A 11 -3.22 19.78 5.15
N VAL A 12 -2.38 19.83 6.20
CA VAL A 12 -1.70 18.65 6.75
C VAL A 12 -2.70 17.62 7.25
N GLY A 13 -3.76 18.05 7.94
CA GLY A 13 -4.83 17.15 8.37
C GLY A 13 -5.49 16.41 7.20
N GLN A 14 -5.75 17.11 6.09
CA GLN A 14 -6.33 16.47 4.90
C GLN A 14 -5.40 15.40 4.32
N VAL A 15 -4.11 15.72 4.16
CA VAL A 15 -3.11 14.75 3.67
C VAL A 15 -3.14 13.48 4.52
N LEU A 16 -3.13 13.63 5.84
CA LEU A 16 -3.17 12.51 6.79
C LEU A 16 -4.48 11.71 6.73
N ALA A 17 -5.63 12.37 6.56
CA ALA A 17 -6.92 11.71 6.48
C ALA A 17 -7.04 10.81 5.23
N TYR A 18 -6.53 11.26 4.08
CA TYR A 18 -6.52 10.47 2.84
C TYR A 18 -5.46 9.37 2.84
N HIS A 19 -4.47 9.45 3.71
CA HIS A 19 -3.46 8.40 3.89
C HIS A 19 -4.02 7.18 4.66
N ALA A 20 -4.92 7.42 5.61
CA ALA A 20 -5.50 6.42 6.50
C ALA A 20 -6.16 5.18 5.81
N PRO A 21 -6.98 5.31 4.76
CA PRO A 21 -7.55 4.14 4.08
C PRO A 21 -6.47 3.25 3.45
N VAL A 22 -5.40 3.82 2.91
CA VAL A 22 -4.32 3.04 2.29
C VAL A 22 -3.57 2.21 3.33
N LEU A 23 -3.23 2.80 4.48
CA LEU A 23 -2.58 2.05 5.57
C LEU A 23 -3.44 0.89 6.07
N THR A 24 -4.76 1.07 6.09
CA THR A 24 -5.68 -0.01 6.44
C THR A 24 -5.76 -1.09 5.38
N ALA A 25 -5.80 -0.72 4.10
CA ALA A 25 -5.76 -1.70 3.02
C ALA A 25 -4.47 -2.52 3.05
N VAL A 26 -3.31 -1.88 3.26
CA VAL A 26 -2.02 -2.59 3.41
C VAL A 26 -2.00 -3.47 4.66
N GLY A 27 -2.52 -2.98 5.79
CA GLY A 27 -2.62 -3.77 7.02
C GLY A 27 -3.50 -5.02 6.87
N LEU A 28 -4.60 -4.93 6.12
CA LEU A 28 -5.43 -6.10 5.79
C LEU A 28 -4.72 -7.03 4.79
N ALA A 29 -4.05 -6.48 3.78
CA ALA A 29 -3.34 -7.27 2.78
C ALA A 29 -2.20 -8.10 3.40
N LEU A 30 -1.54 -7.57 4.45
CA LEU A 30 -0.52 -8.28 5.23
C LEU A 30 -1.05 -9.53 5.95
N LEU A 31 -2.36 -9.68 6.12
CA LEU A 31 -2.95 -10.89 6.70
C LEU A 31 -3.11 -12.02 5.67
N LEU A 32 -3.17 -11.70 4.37
CA LEU A 32 -3.37 -12.69 3.31
C LEU A 32 -2.24 -13.73 3.23
N PRO A 33 -0.95 -13.36 3.33
CA PRO A 33 0.15 -14.33 3.41
C PRO A 33 0.01 -15.36 4.53
N LEU A 34 -0.50 -14.96 5.69
CA LEU A 34 -0.70 -15.87 6.83
C LEU A 34 -1.86 -16.83 6.58
N ILE A 35 -2.95 -16.33 6.00
CA ILE A 35 -4.08 -17.17 5.60
C ILE A 35 -3.60 -18.22 4.60
N TYR A 36 -2.83 -17.81 3.59
CA TYR A 36 -2.28 -18.75 2.61
C TYR A 36 -1.34 -19.79 3.25
N ALA A 37 -0.41 -19.35 4.10
CA ALA A 37 0.53 -20.25 4.78
C ALA A 37 -0.19 -21.27 5.67
N ALA A 38 -1.27 -20.88 6.35
CA ALA A 38 -2.07 -21.78 7.17
C ALA A 38 -2.85 -22.83 6.34
N LEU A 39 -3.27 -22.46 5.12
CA LEU A 39 -4.05 -23.33 4.23
C LEU A 39 -3.20 -24.36 3.48
N GLU A 40 -1.98 -24.00 3.08
CA GLU A 40 -1.18 -24.83 2.17
C GLU A 40 -0.68 -26.12 2.81
N ALA A 41 -0.27 -26.08 4.09
CA ALA A 41 0.30 -27.23 4.77
C ALA A 41 -0.59 -27.81 5.89
N TRP A 42 -1.78 -27.25 6.14
CA TRP A 42 -2.52 -27.42 7.41
C TRP A 42 -1.60 -27.23 8.64
N ALA A 43 -0.53 -26.47 8.46
CA ALA A 43 0.53 -26.27 9.43
C ALA A 43 0.38 -24.89 10.03
N ILE A 44 0.72 -24.79 11.32
CA ILE A 44 0.73 -23.52 12.02
C ILE A 44 1.94 -22.73 11.48
N PRO A 45 1.76 -21.50 10.97
CA PRO A 45 2.87 -20.67 10.54
C PRO A 45 3.91 -20.52 11.66
N SER A 46 5.19 -20.43 11.30
CA SER A 46 6.24 -20.29 12.30
C SER A 46 6.05 -19.00 13.12
N THR A 47 6.63 -18.96 14.32
CA THR A 47 6.58 -17.77 15.17
C THR A 47 7.12 -16.52 14.47
N ALA A 48 8.16 -16.68 13.65
CA ALA A 48 8.76 -15.61 12.85
C ALA A 48 7.84 -15.12 11.72
N GLU A 49 7.06 -16.00 11.09
CA GLU A 49 6.04 -15.61 10.11
C GLU A 49 4.87 -14.89 10.78
N LEU A 50 4.35 -15.44 11.89
CA LEU A 50 3.28 -14.80 12.65
C LEU A 50 3.69 -13.40 13.08
N GLN A 51 4.87 -13.23 13.67
CA GLN A 51 5.39 -11.92 14.05
C GLN A 51 5.60 -11.01 12.84
N GLY A 52 6.21 -11.53 11.77
CA GLY A 52 6.56 -10.76 10.58
C GLY A 52 5.38 -10.21 9.81
N PHE A 53 4.20 -10.83 9.93
CA PHE A 53 2.98 -10.32 9.29
C PHE A 53 2.00 -9.66 10.27
N LEU A 54 1.84 -10.17 11.50
CA LEU A 54 0.90 -9.59 12.46
C LEU A 54 1.39 -8.25 13.04
N ILE A 55 2.69 -8.10 13.31
CA ILE A 55 3.22 -6.83 13.86
C ILE A 55 3.05 -5.70 12.84
N PRO A 56 3.46 -5.86 11.56
CA PRO A 56 3.25 -4.82 10.55
C PRO A 56 1.78 -4.58 10.25
N ALA A 57 0.94 -5.63 10.24
CA ALA A 57 -0.50 -5.48 10.05
C ALA A 57 -1.12 -4.66 11.19
N ALA A 58 -0.82 -4.98 12.44
CA ALA A 58 -1.30 -4.25 13.61
C ALA A 58 -0.82 -2.79 13.60
N LEU A 59 0.45 -2.55 13.22
CA LEU A 59 0.99 -1.20 13.08
C LEU A 59 0.23 -0.39 12.02
N ALA A 60 0.07 -0.95 10.82
CA ALA A 60 -0.60 -0.28 9.70
C ALA A 60 -2.09 -0.02 9.99
N LEU A 61 -2.79 -1.02 10.55
CA LEU A 61 -4.19 -0.90 10.97
C LEU A 61 -4.35 0.11 12.11
N GLY A 62 -3.47 0.05 13.10
CA GLY A 62 -3.48 0.95 14.26
C GLY A 62 -3.27 2.41 13.84
N ILE A 63 -2.24 2.69 13.03
CA ILE A 63 -2.01 4.04 12.50
C ILE A 63 -3.17 4.48 11.61
N GLY A 64 -3.63 3.62 10.69
CA GLY A 64 -4.75 3.95 9.80
C GLY A 64 -6.04 4.27 10.57
N GLN A 65 -6.37 3.49 11.59
CA GLN A 65 -7.56 3.71 12.41
C GLN A 65 -7.42 4.94 13.31
N LEU A 66 -6.24 5.17 13.88
CA LEU A 66 -5.93 6.35 14.67
C LEU A 66 -6.08 7.63 13.82
N LEU A 67 -5.52 7.65 12.61
CA LEU A 67 -5.65 8.79 11.69
C LEU A 67 -7.10 9.04 11.29
N ARG A 68 -7.88 7.98 11.01
CA ARG A 68 -9.32 8.10 10.73
C ARG A 68 -10.10 8.69 11.91
N TRP A 69 -9.75 8.30 13.13
CA TRP A 69 -10.45 8.76 14.33
C TRP A 69 -10.12 10.21 14.65
N LEU A 70 -8.85 10.59 14.54
CA LEU A 70 -8.37 11.94 14.86
C LEU A 70 -8.70 12.97 13.79
N ILE A 71 -8.79 12.57 12.52
CA ILE A 71 -8.84 13.52 11.40
C ILE A 71 -9.94 13.18 10.40
N LYS A 72 -10.94 14.07 10.30
CA LYS A 72 -12.01 13.96 9.30
C LYS A 72 -11.67 14.81 8.07
N PRO A 73 -11.82 14.26 6.84
CA PRO A 73 -11.62 15.04 5.62
C PRO A 73 -12.70 16.14 5.54
N THR A 74 -12.27 17.37 5.27
CA THR A 74 -13.15 18.56 5.32
C THR A 74 -13.38 19.20 3.96
N THR A 75 -12.46 19.02 3.00
CA THR A 75 -12.59 19.51 1.62
C THR A 75 -11.90 18.54 0.65
N ARG A 76 -12.15 18.73 -0.65
CA ARG A 76 -11.38 18.06 -1.71
C ARG A 76 -9.91 18.47 -1.66
N LEU A 77 -9.02 17.54 -2.00
CA LEU A 77 -7.59 17.79 -2.11
C LEU A 77 -7.30 18.74 -3.29
N SER A 78 -6.40 19.69 -3.07
CA SER A 78 -5.70 20.40 -4.15
C SER A 78 -4.67 19.49 -4.82
N GLY A 79 -4.22 19.84 -6.04
CA GLY A 79 -3.21 19.05 -6.76
C GLY A 79 -1.91 18.84 -5.98
N THR A 80 -1.43 19.87 -5.25
CA THR A 80 -0.24 19.75 -4.40
C THR A 80 -0.47 18.82 -3.22
N GLU A 81 -1.63 18.88 -2.57
CA GLU A 81 -1.95 17.98 -1.45
C GLU A 81 -2.10 16.54 -1.93
N ALA A 82 -2.69 16.32 -3.11
CA ALA A 82 -2.76 15.00 -3.72
C ALA A 82 -1.35 14.42 -3.99
N LEU A 83 -0.42 15.23 -4.53
CA LEU A 83 0.97 14.80 -4.74
C LEU A 83 1.67 14.41 -3.42
N LEU A 84 1.45 15.19 -2.36
CA LEU A 84 2.00 14.90 -1.03
C LEU A 84 1.41 13.60 -0.46
N VAL A 85 0.10 13.40 -0.58
CA VAL A 85 -0.56 12.14 -0.18
C VAL A 85 0.04 10.96 -0.94
N THR A 86 0.14 11.05 -2.26
CA THR A 86 0.68 9.98 -3.09
C THR A 86 2.11 9.62 -2.67
N THR A 87 2.97 10.62 -2.47
CA THR A 87 4.36 10.40 -2.04
C THR A 87 4.43 9.74 -0.65
N ALA A 88 3.64 10.23 0.31
CA ALA A 88 3.58 9.66 1.66
C ALA A 88 3.07 8.22 1.65
N VAL A 89 2.09 7.92 0.80
CA VAL A 89 1.57 6.57 0.61
C VAL A 89 2.67 5.63 0.12
N TRP A 90 3.35 5.93 -0.99
CA TRP A 90 4.40 5.06 -1.52
C TRP A 90 5.53 4.82 -0.52
N LEU A 91 5.94 5.87 0.20
CA LEU A 91 7.01 5.77 1.20
C LEU A 91 6.59 4.90 2.39
N SER A 92 5.43 5.19 2.99
CA SER A 92 4.96 4.45 4.17
C SER A 92 4.60 3.01 3.87
N THR A 93 3.99 2.70 2.72
CA THR A 93 3.67 1.32 2.34
C THR A 93 4.94 0.52 2.10
N SER A 94 5.97 1.12 1.50
CA SER A 94 7.28 0.47 1.31
C SER A 94 8.00 0.22 2.64
N LEU A 95 7.93 1.17 3.59
CA LEU A 95 8.51 0.99 4.91
C LEU A 95 7.81 -0.12 5.69
N ILE A 96 6.47 -0.13 5.69
CA ILE A 96 5.67 -1.17 6.36
C ILE A 96 5.86 -2.52 5.67
N GLY A 97 5.87 -2.55 4.34
CA GLY A 97 6.01 -3.77 3.55
C GLY A 97 7.40 -4.39 3.57
N ALA A 98 8.42 -3.65 4.04
CA ALA A 98 9.74 -4.18 4.32
C ALA A 98 9.79 -5.04 5.59
N LEU A 99 8.90 -4.79 6.55
CA LEU A 99 8.93 -5.43 7.87
C LEU A 99 8.78 -6.96 7.85
N PRO A 100 7.93 -7.58 7.00
CA PRO A 100 7.90 -9.04 6.88
C PRO A 100 9.26 -9.64 6.50
N PHE A 101 10.01 -9.01 5.60
CA PHE A 101 11.35 -9.49 5.24
C PHE A 101 12.36 -9.35 6.40
N ILE A 102 12.29 -8.25 7.15
CA ILE A 102 13.17 -8.03 8.30
C ILE A 102 12.89 -9.05 9.41
N ILE A 103 11.62 -9.22 9.78
CA ILE A 103 11.23 -10.01 10.94
C ILE A 103 11.26 -11.51 10.64
N THR A 104 10.76 -11.93 9.47
CA THR A 104 10.68 -13.36 9.13
C THR A 104 12.01 -13.89 8.59
N LEU A 105 12.70 -13.13 7.74
CA LEU A 105 13.95 -13.59 7.10
C LEU A 105 15.22 -13.04 7.75
N HIS A 106 15.12 -12.14 8.73
CA HIS A 106 16.29 -11.43 9.29
C HIS A 106 17.10 -10.70 8.23
N THR A 107 16.43 -10.25 7.15
CA THR A 107 17.08 -9.52 6.06
C THR A 107 17.52 -8.13 6.55
N PRO A 108 18.73 -7.66 6.18
CA PRO A 108 19.18 -6.30 6.50
C PRO A 108 18.15 -5.25 6.05
N PHE A 109 18.01 -4.18 6.83
CA PHE A 109 16.99 -3.15 6.59
C PHE A 109 17.02 -2.60 5.16
N ILE A 110 18.20 -2.31 4.60
CA ILE A 110 18.34 -1.75 3.26
C ILE A 110 17.88 -2.75 2.19
N ASP A 111 18.23 -4.04 2.33
CA ASP A 111 17.85 -5.07 1.37
C ASP A 111 16.35 -5.36 1.43
N ALA A 112 15.78 -5.39 2.64
CA ALA A 112 14.34 -5.54 2.85
C ALA A 112 13.54 -4.34 2.30
N LEU A 113 14.06 -3.13 2.49
CA LEU A 113 13.48 -1.91 1.94
C LEU A 113 13.55 -1.92 0.42
N HIS A 114 14.67 -2.34 -0.16
CA HIS A 114 14.82 -2.51 -1.60
C HIS A 114 13.81 -3.52 -2.17
N GLU A 115 13.66 -4.68 -1.53
CA GLU A 115 12.68 -5.70 -1.94
C GLU A 115 11.26 -5.14 -1.90
N SER A 116 10.89 -4.41 -0.84
CA SER A 116 9.55 -3.82 -0.73
C SER A 116 9.29 -2.72 -1.75
N ILE A 117 10.24 -1.79 -1.95
CA ILE A 117 10.14 -0.74 -2.96
C ILE A 117 10.01 -1.36 -4.34
N SER A 118 10.85 -2.36 -4.67
CA SER A 118 10.82 -3.07 -5.94
C SER A 118 9.46 -3.73 -6.19
N GLY A 119 8.90 -4.37 -5.17
CA GLY A 119 7.56 -4.96 -5.23
C GLY A 119 6.48 -3.93 -5.52
N PHE A 120 6.34 -2.89 -4.68
CA PHE A 120 5.30 -1.88 -4.84
C PHE A 120 5.44 -1.04 -6.11
N THR A 121 6.66 -0.78 -6.56
CA THR A 121 6.89 -0.04 -7.82
C THR A 121 6.81 -0.93 -9.06
N THR A 122 6.59 -2.23 -8.89
CA THR A 122 6.59 -3.25 -9.94
C THR A 122 7.90 -3.34 -10.73
N ALA A 123 9.02 -2.96 -10.11
CA ALA A 123 10.34 -3.03 -10.73
C ALA A 123 10.81 -4.49 -10.91
N GLY A 124 10.47 -5.37 -9.95
CA GLY A 124 10.74 -6.81 -10.06
C GLY A 124 12.20 -7.22 -9.81
N THR A 125 13.05 -6.30 -9.38
CA THR A 125 14.43 -6.59 -8.94
C THR A 125 14.43 -7.17 -7.52
N THR A 126 15.38 -8.06 -7.21
CA THR A 126 15.44 -8.71 -5.88
C THR A 126 16.85 -8.72 -5.30
N MET A 127 16.92 -8.59 -3.97
CA MET A 127 18.16 -8.77 -3.19
C MET A 127 18.13 -10.06 -2.35
N LEU A 128 16.99 -10.76 -2.35
CA LEU A 128 16.83 -12.03 -1.66
C LEU A 128 17.51 -13.15 -2.46
N THR A 129 18.19 -14.06 -1.76
CA THR A 129 18.81 -15.24 -2.36
C THR A 129 18.03 -16.51 -2.02
N ASN A 130 18.19 -17.57 -2.82
CA ASN A 130 17.53 -18.87 -2.62
C ASN A 130 16.00 -18.76 -2.52
N LEU A 131 15.38 -18.08 -3.50
CA LEU A 131 13.93 -17.82 -3.53
C LEU A 131 13.08 -19.09 -3.36
N ASP A 132 13.55 -20.23 -3.89
CA ASP A 132 12.86 -21.53 -3.83
C ASP A 132 12.78 -22.12 -2.42
N ARG A 133 13.54 -21.57 -1.46
CA ARG A 133 13.56 -22.00 -0.06
C ARG A 133 12.91 -20.99 0.88
N LEU A 134 12.34 -19.91 0.35
CA LEU A 134 11.66 -18.93 1.18
C LEU A 134 10.35 -19.49 1.72
N PRO A 135 9.92 -19.07 2.93
CA PRO A 135 8.58 -19.36 3.41
C PRO A 135 7.53 -18.92 2.38
N HIS A 136 6.51 -19.76 2.18
CA HIS A 136 5.46 -19.48 1.20
C HIS A 136 4.71 -18.17 1.49
N SER A 137 4.59 -17.80 2.77
CA SER A 137 4.06 -16.49 3.20
C SER A 137 4.84 -15.33 2.58
N ILE A 138 6.17 -15.40 2.56
CA ILE A 138 7.03 -14.38 1.94
C ILE A 138 6.88 -14.37 0.43
N ILE A 139 6.81 -15.53 -0.22
CA ILE A 139 6.61 -15.62 -1.67
C ILE A 139 5.28 -14.96 -2.07
N VAL A 140 4.21 -15.25 -1.33
CA VAL A 140 2.90 -14.61 -1.53
C VAL A 140 2.97 -13.12 -1.27
N TRP A 141 3.67 -12.67 -0.23
CA TRP A 141 3.83 -11.24 0.03
C TRP A 141 4.54 -10.51 -1.12
N ARG A 142 5.59 -11.12 -1.70
CA ARG A 142 6.27 -10.57 -2.88
C ARG A 142 5.32 -10.44 -4.07
N ALA A 143 4.53 -11.46 -4.36
CA ALA A 143 3.53 -11.41 -5.43
C ALA A 143 2.43 -10.37 -5.15
N LEU A 144 1.99 -10.25 -3.90
CA LEU A 144 0.97 -9.27 -3.49
C LEU A 144 1.47 -7.83 -3.60
N THR A 145 2.71 -7.53 -3.20
CA THR A 145 3.25 -6.16 -3.33
C THR A 145 3.32 -5.71 -4.79
N GLN A 146 3.72 -6.61 -5.70
CA GLN A 146 3.67 -6.41 -7.15
C GLN A 146 2.24 -6.15 -7.65
N TRP A 147 1.29 -6.98 -7.21
CA TRP A 147 -0.12 -6.85 -7.61
C TRP A 147 -0.75 -5.54 -7.10
N LEU A 148 -0.52 -5.20 -5.82
CA LEU A 148 -0.97 -3.94 -5.22
C LEU A 148 -0.32 -2.73 -5.88
N GLY A 149 0.97 -2.81 -6.22
CA GLY A 149 1.71 -1.79 -6.95
C GLY A 149 1.12 -1.53 -8.35
N GLY A 150 0.89 -2.60 -9.10
CA GLY A 150 0.27 -2.55 -10.42
C GLY A 150 -1.14 -1.95 -10.39
N LEU A 151 -1.96 -2.34 -9.41
CA LEU A 151 -3.26 -1.70 -9.17
C LEU A 151 -3.13 -0.21 -8.86
N GLY A 152 -2.14 0.19 -8.06
CA GLY A 152 -1.87 1.58 -7.74
C GLY A 152 -1.58 2.42 -8.99
N ILE A 153 -0.68 1.96 -9.85
CA ILE A 153 -0.33 2.63 -11.10
C ILE A 153 -1.53 2.67 -12.07
N LEU A 154 -2.27 1.56 -12.21
CA LEU A 154 -3.47 1.48 -13.04
C LEU A 154 -4.51 2.54 -12.62
N LEU A 155 -4.78 2.64 -11.32
CA LEU A 155 -5.72 3.63 -10.79
C LEU A 155 -5.26 5.07 -11.06
N ILE A 156 -3.97 5.37 -10.93
CA ILE A 156 -3.41 6.69 -11.27
C ILE A 156 -3.65 7.02 -12.75
N ILE A 157 -3.34 6.08 -13.65
CA ILE A 157 -3.55 6.25 -15.10
C ILE A 157 -5.03 6.50 -15.41
N LEU A 158 -5.93 5.74 -14.82
CA LEU A 158 -7.38 5.91 -15.02
C LEU A 158 -7.88 7.27 -14.53
N LEU A 159 -7.49 7.68 -13.32
CA LEU A 159 -7.94 8.93 -12.72
C LEU A 159 -7.40 10.15 -13.49
N VAL A 160 -6.15 10.11 -13.94
CA VAL A 160 -5.55 11.19 -14.74
C VAL A 160 -6.09 11.18 -16.17
N GLY A 161 -6.19 10.02 -16.81
CA GLY A 161 -6.67 9.85 -18.19
C GLY A 161 -8.09 10.37 -18.40
N ARG A 162 -8.98 10.12 -17.44
CA ARG A 162 -10.36 10.65 -17.45
C ARG A 162 -10.42 12.17 -17.54
N SER A 163 -9.50 12.87 -16.90
CA SER A 163 -9.51 14.35 -16.84
C SER A 163 -9.14 15.01 -18.18
N ARG A 164 -8.53 14.27 -19.11
CA ARG A 164 -7.97 14.79 -20.37
C ARG A 164 -8.65 14.30 -21.64
N GLY A 165 -9.69 13.45 -21.54
CA GLY A 165 -10.40 12.94 -22.72
C GLY A 165 -9.54 12.09 -23.67
N ASN A 166 -8.51 11.40 -23.17
CA ASN A 166 -7.57 10.62 -23.98
C ASN A 166 -8.25 9.33 -24.51
N PRO A 167 -8.22 9.03 -25.84
CA PRO A 167 -8.81 7.80 -26.40
C PRO A 167 -8.27 6.50 -25.79
N ALA A 168 -7.01 6.47 -25.34
CA ALA A 168 -6.44 5.32 -24.63
C ALA A 168 -7.15 5.02 -23.31
N PHE A 169 -7.73 6.03 -22.65
CA PHE A 169 -8.55 5.85 -21.46
C PHE A 169 -9.87 5.16 -21.78
N SER A 170 -10.47 5.39 -22.95
CA SER A 170 -11.70 4.72 -23.37
C SER A 170 -11.48 3.22 -23.57
N LEU A 171 -10.32 2.82 -24.11
CA LEU A 171 -9.94 1.42 -24.23
C LEU A 171 -9.70 0.78 -22.85
N LEU A 172 -8.91 1.43 -21.98
CA LEU A 172 -8.65 0.94 -20.62
C LEU A 172 -9.92 0.86 -19.75
N SER A 173 -10.87 1.79 -19.93
CA SER A 173 -12.15 1.77 -19.22
C SER A 173 -13.11 0.70 -19.73
N ALA A 174 -12.93 0.23 -20.98
CA ALA A 174 -13.71 -0.86 -21.54
C ALA A 174 -13.26 -2.23 -20.99
N GLU A 175 -11.97 -2.39 -20.68
CA GLU A 175 -11.39 -3.58 -20.03
C GLU A 175 -11.70 -3.65 -18.53
N GLY A 176 -11.96 -2.51 -17.88
CA GLY A 176 -12.38 -2.44 -16.48
C GLY A 176 -13.87 -2.77 -16.28
N VAL A 177 -14.26 -3.12 -15.05
CA VAL A 177 -15.69 -3.21 -14.68
C VAL A 177 -16.37 -1.92 -15.07
N LYS A 178 -17.38 -2.02 -15.94
CA LYS A 178 -18.12 -0.91 -16.53
C LYS A 178 -18.73 -0.04 -15.43
N VAL A 179 -18.00 0.98 -14.97
CA VAL A 179 -18.53 1.97 -14.02
C VAL A 179 -19.46 2.85 -14.83
N SER A 180 -20.75 2.51 -14.87
CA SER A 180 -21.76 3.35 -15.47
C SER A 180 -21.87 4.63 -14.64
N SER A 181 -21.28 5.72 -15.13
CA SER A 181 -21.62 7.04 -14.63
C SER A 181 -22.96 7.42 -15.24
N GLY A 182 -24.03 7.32 -14.46
CA GLY A 182 -25.31 7.96 -14.78
C GLY A 182 -25.06 9.42 -15.14
N ARG A 183 -25.69 9.86 -16.23
CA ARG A 183 -25.92 11.27 -16.52
C ARG A 183 -26.92 11.82 -15.53
#